data_AF-A0A6C0B6G9-F1
#
_entry.id   AF-A0A6C0B6G9-F1
#
_cell.length_a   1.000
_cell.length_b   1.000
_cell.length_c   1.000
_cell.angle_alpha   90.00
_cell.angle_beta   90.00
_cell.angle_gamma   90.00
#
_symmetry.space_group_name_H-M   'P 1'
#
loop_
_entity.id
_entity.type
_entity.pdbx_description
1 polymer ?
#
loop_
_entity_poly.entity_id
_entity_poly.type
_entity_poly.pdbx_seq_one_letter_code
_entity_poly.pdbx_strand_id
1 'polypeptide(L)'
;MASTLNKTELVGSIKEWIRLDNEIRNLNKEIRDRKTQMTKISQNLMSTMKDNNIDEFNVKEGKLIYSKKQVKKPITKKYLTDVLLKYYKGDDEQATELNSFINENREATVKETIRRHVKAPISPE
;
A
#
# COMPACT_ATOMS: atom_id res chain seq x y z
N MET A 1 25.93 -9.37 -32.93
CA MET A 1 26.58 -10.20 -31.89
C MET A 1 25.64 -10.29 -30.72
N ALA A 2 24.82 -11.34 -30.69
CA ALA A 2 23.86 -11.58 -29.63
C ALA A 2 24.61 -11.94 -28.35
N SER A 3 24.24 -11.25 -27.27
CA SER A 3 24.85 -11.26 -25.96
C SER A 3 24.93 -12.67 -25.35
N THR A 4 26.12 -13.26 -25.36
CA THR A 4 26.48 -14.35 -24.45
C THR A 4 26.63 -13.77 -23.04
N LEU A 5 25.51 -13.37 -22.42
CA LEU A 5 25.51 -13.10 -20.98
C LEU A 5 25.96 -14.40 -20.31
N ASN A 6 27.12 -14.37 -19.66
CA ASN A 6 27.82 -15.57 -19.24
C ASN A 6 26.93 -16.31 -18.23
N LYS A 7 26.60 -17.58 -18.47
CA LYS A 7 25.67 -18.37 -17.64
C LYS A 7 25.97 -18.24 -16.13
N THR A 8 27.24 -18.09 -15.80
CA THR A 8 27.77 -17.85 -14.45
C THR A 8 27.30 -16.53 -13.83
N GLU A 9 27.34 -15.42 -14.57
CA GLU A 9 26.91 -14.09 -14.11
C GLU A 9 25.40 -14.04 -13.88
N LEU A 10 24.63 -14.70 -14.75
CA LEU A 10 23.18 -14.85 -14.60
C LEU A 10 22.84 -15.64 -13.33
N VAL A 11 23.51 -16.77 -13.09
CA VAL A 11 23.30 -17.58 -11.88
C VAL A 11 23.68 -16.79 -10.62
N GLY A 12 24.77 -16.01 -10.66
CA GLY A 12 25.17 -15.12 -9.57
C GLY A 12 24.09 -14.08 -9.26
N SER A 13 23.59 -13.40 -10.30
CA SER A 13 22.53 -12.39 -10.18
C SER A 13 21.24 -12.96 -9.61
N ILE A 14 20.83 -14.17 -10.03
CA ILE A 14 19.64 -14.85 -9.50
C ILE A 14 19.81 -15.20 -8.01
N LYS A 15 20.97 -15.72 -7.62
CA LYS A 15 21.25 -16.08 -6.22
C LYS A 15 21.20 -14.85 -5.31
N GLU A 16 21.84 -13.77 -5.75
CA GLU A 16 21.85 -12.52 -4.99
C GLU A 16 20.46 -11.89 -4.91
N TRP A 17 19.72 -11.87 -6.02
CA TRP A 17 18.34 -11.41 -6.04
C TRP A 17 17.46 -12.22 -5.07
N ILE A 18 17.62 -13.56 -5.02
CA ILE A 18 16.90 -14.44 -4.08
C ILE A 18 17.28 -14.14 -2.62
N ARG A 19 18.57 -13.88 -2.35
CA ARG A 19 19.05 -13.52 -1.01
C ARG A 19 18.38 -12.23 -0.53
N LEU A 20 18.45 -11.18 -1.35
CA LEU A 20 17.82 -9.88 -1.06
C LEU A 20 16.29 -10.00 -0.93
N ASP A 21 15.63 -10.77 -1.78
CA ASP A 21 14.19 -11.04 -1.70
C ASP A 21 13.79 -11.67 -0.36
N ASN A 22 14.58 -12.62 0.16
CA ASN A 22 14.34 -13.21 1.48
C ASN A 22 14.55 -12.20 2.63
N GLU A 23 15.63 -11.42 2.57
CA GLU A 23 15.92 -10.39 3.57
C GLU A 23 14.82 -9.34 3.63
N ILE A 24 14.39 -8.84 2.47
CA ILE A 24 13.28 -7.88 2.36
C ILE A 24 11.98 -8.48 2.89
N ARG A 25 11.68 -9.76 2.64
CA ARG A 25 10.49 -10.42 3.21
C ARG A 25 10.53 -10.46 4.74
N ASN A 26 11.68 -10.82 5.31
CA ASN A 26 11.85 -10.88 6.77
C ASN A 26 11.74 -9.48 7.39
N LEU A 27 12.45 -8.49 6.84
CA LEU A 27 12.37 -7.10 7.32
C LEU A 27 10.95 -6.54 7.20
N ASN A 28 10.24 -6.85 6.11
CA ASN A 28 8.85 -6.42 5.95
C ASN A 28 7.91 -7.06 6.99
N LYS A 29 8.16 -8.30 7.41
CA LYS A 29 7.42 -8.93 8.51
C LYS A 29 7.62 -8.14 9.80
N GLU A 30 8.86 -7.88 10.18
CA GLU A 30 9.19 -7.10 11.38
C GLU A 30 8.61 -5.68 11.33
N ILE A 31 8.66 -5.02 10.17
CA ILE A 31 8.04 -3.71 9.95
C ILE A 31 6.52 -3.77 10.17
N ARG A 32 5.84 -4.80 9.66
CA ARG A 32 4.39 -4.97 9.84
C ARG A 32 4.04 -5.17 11.32
N ASP A 33 4.80 -6.00 12.01
CA ASP A 33 4.57 -6.30 13.42
C ASP A 33 4.76 -5.04 14.29
N ARG A 34 5.85 -4.29 14.07
CA ARG A 34 6.11 -3.02 14.76
C ARG A 34 5.07 -1.95 14.45
N LYS A 35 4.63 -1.81 13.18
CA LYS A 35 3.55 -0.88 12.80
C LYS A 35 2.22 -1.24 13.47
N THR A 36 1.92 -2.53 13.61
CA THR A 36 0.72 -3.00 14.30
C THR A 36 0.75 -2.64 15.78
N GLN A 37 1.87 -2.91 16.47
CA GLN A 37 2.07 -2.53 17.86
C GLN A 37 1.98 -1.02 18.06
N MET A 38 2.66 -0.25 17.21
CA MET A 38 2.63 1.21 17.22
C MET A 38 1.21 1.75 17.04
N THR A 39 0.45 1.21 16.08
CA THR A 39 -0.95 1.62 15.84
C THR A 39 -1.82 1.41 17.07
N LYS A 40 -1.66 0.28 17.76
CA LYS A 40 -2.40 -0.02 19.00
C LYS A 40 -2.08 1.01 20.10
N ILE A 41 -0.81 1.34 20.28
CA ILE A 41 -0.38 2.36 21.27
C ILE A 41 -0.90 3.75 20.87
N SER A 42 -0.77 4.12 19.59
CA SER A 42 -1.22 5.42 19.08
C SER A 42 -2.73 5.62 19.23
N GLN A 43 -3.55 4.58 19.07
CA GLN A 43 -5.00 4.68 19.29
C GLN A 43 -5.33 5.04 20.74
N ASN A 44 -4.69 4.37 21.71
CA ASN A 44 -4.86 4.67 23.12
C ASN A 44 -4.39 6.10 23.43
N LEU A 45 -3.20 6.47 22.94
CA LEU A 45 -2.65 7.81 23.17
C LEU A 45 -3.54 8.91 22.57
N MET A 46 -4.06 8.72 21.36
CA MET A 46 -4.98 9.67 20.74
C MET A 46 -6.26 9.83 21.54
N SER A 47 -6.81 8.76 22.13
CA SER A 47 -7.97 8.86 23.01
C SER A 47 -7.60 9.65 24.27
N THR A 48 -6.53 9.27 24.96
CA THR A 48 -6.08 9.98 26.17
C THR A 48 -5.80 11.46 25.92
N MET A 49 -5.10 11.81 24.84
CA MET A 49 -4.82 13.20 24.49
C MET A 49 -6.11 13.96 24.16
N LYS A 50 -7.05 13.34 23.44
CA LYS A 50 -8.35 13.95 23.13
C LYS A 50 -9.22 14.14 24.38
N ASP A 51 -9.31 13.12 25.24
CA ASP A 51 -10.19 13.10 26.41
C ASP A 51 -9.71 14.05 27.51
N ASN A 52 -8.40 14.33 27.54
CA ASN A 52 -7.77 15.25 28.49
C ASN A 52 -7.44 16.62 27.86
N ASN A 53 -7.87 16.89 26.63
CA ASN A 53 -7.58 18.13 25.89
C ASN A 53 -6.08 18.49 25.84
N ILE A 54 -5.22 17.50 25.60
CA ILE A 54 -3.76 17.67 25.47
C ILE A 54 -3.42 17.80 23.99
N ASP A 55 -3.05 19.01 23.56
CA ASP A 55 -2.65 19.27 22.16
C ASP A 55 -1.19 18.88 21.88
N GLU A 56 -0.29 19.07 22.85
CA GLU A 56 1.11 18.70 22.73
C GLU A 56 1.70 18.13 24.03
N PHE A 57 2.68 17.24 23.88
CA PHE A 57 3.39 16.61 24.99
C PHE A 57 4.89 16.60 24.72
N ASN A 58 5.67 17.24 25.58
CA ASN A 58 7.12 17.31 25.44
C ASN A 58 7.79 15.99 25.84
N VAL A 59 8.75 15.56 25.03
CA VAL A 59 9.61 14.39 25.25
C VAL A 59 11.08 14.80 25.09
N LYS A 60 12.01 13.94 25.53
CA LYS A 60 13.46 14.25 25.44
C LYS A 60 13.92 14.68 24.04
N GLU A 61 13.32 14.12 22.98
CA GLU A 61 13.72 14.35 21.58
C GLU A 61 12.71 15.22 20.80
N GLY A 62 11.85 15.98 21.48
CA GLY A 62 10.92 16.90 20.83
C GLY A 62 9.54 16.90 21.47
N LYS A 63 8.49 16.87 20.66
CA LYS A 63 7.10 16.84 21.16
C LYS A 63 6.21 15.92 20.34
N LEU A 64 5.25 15.30 21.02
CA LEU A 64 4.12 14.63 20.41
C LEU A 64 3.00 15.64 20.25
N ILE A 65 2.43 15.73 19.05
CA ILE A 65 1.37 16.70 18.74
C ILE A 65 0.13 15.93 18.31
N TYR A 66 -0.98 16.16 19.01
CA TYR A 66 -2.29 15.72 18.53
C TYR A 66 -2.73 16.65 17.39
N SER A 67 -2.97 16.09 16.21
CA SER A 67 -3.46 16.86 15.07
C SER A 67 -4.58 16.12 14.34
N LYS A 68 -5.61 16.86 13.94
CA LYS A 68 -6.75 16.34 13.19
C LYS A 68 -6.89 17.10 11.88
N LYS A 69 -6.74 16.41 10.76
CA LYS A 69 -6.98 16.94 9.42
C LYS A 69 -8.10 16.18 8.73
N GLN A 70 -8.98 16.90 8.04
CA GLN A 70 -9.93 16.30 7.12
C GLN A 70 -9.26 16.21 5.75
N VAL A 71 -9.17 14.99 5.20
CA VAL A 71 -8.64 14.75 3.86
C VAL A 71 -9.74 14.14 3.00
N LYS A 72 -9.87 14.61 1.76
CA LYS A 72 -10.78 14.00 0.78
C LYS A 72 -10.30 12.57 0.48
N LYS A 73 -11.23 11.63 0.45
CA LYS A 73 -10.91 10.24 0.07
C LYS A 73 -10.47 10.21 -1.41
N PRO A 74 -9.56 9.32 -1.80
CA PRO A 74 -9.21 9.14 -3.20
C PRO A 74 -10.45 8.70 -4.01
N ILE A 75 -10.48 9.05 -5.29
CA ILE A 75 -11.52 8.60 -6.21
C ILE A 75 -11.25 7.12 -6.52
N THR A 76 -11.99 6.25 -5.84
CA THR A 76 -11.98 4.80 -6.09
C THR A 76 -12.96 4.44 -7.20
N LYS A 77 -12.84 3.24 -7.78
CA LYS A 77 -13.81 2.74 -8.77
C LYS A 77 -15.25 2.82 -8.24
N LYS A 78 -15.47 2.35 -7.01
CA LYS A 78 -16.78 2.41 -6.35
C LYS A 78 -17.27 3.85 -6.19
N TYR A 79 -16.43 4.73 -5.65
CA TYR A 79 -16.81 6.13 -5.45
C TYR A 79 -17.12 6.84 -6.78
N LEU A 80 -16.35 6.55 -7.84
CA LEU A 80 -16.60 7.09 -9.17
C LEU A 80 -17.94 6.61 -9.72
N THR A 81 -18.24 5.31 -9.65
CA THR A 81 -19.54 4.78 -10.06
C THR A 81 -20.69 5.41 -9.26
N ASP A 82 -20.57 5.45 -7.94
CA ASP A 82 -21.61 6.04 -7.06
C ASP A 82 -21.85 7.53 -7.37
N VAL A 83 -20.79 8.31 -7.64
CA VAL A 83 -20.91 9.75 -7.92
C VAL A 83 -21.47 10.00 -9.32
N LEU A 84 -21.12 9.17 -10.31
CA LEU A 84 -21.68 9.27 -11.66
C LEU A 84 -23.16 8.91 -11.66
N LEU A 85 -23.56 7.82 -11.00
CA LEU A 85 -24.97 7.44 -10.85
C LEU A 85 -25.76 8.55 -10.14
N LYS A 86 -25.19 9.16 -9.10
CA LYS A 86 -25.78 10.31 -8.42
C LYS A 86 -25.91 11.53 -9.34
N TYR A 87 -24.90 11.83 -10.15
CA TYR A 87 -24.89 12.96 -11.07
C TYR A 87 -25.97 12.81 -12.16
N TYR A 88 -26.10 11.60 -12.70
CA TYR A 88 -27.14 11.23 -13.67
C TYR A 88 -28.48 10.84 -13.03
N LYS A 89 -28.70 11.16 -11.74
CA LYS A 89 -29.97 10.98 -11.02
C LYS A 89 -30.53 9.55 -11.06
N GLY A 90 -29.65 8.55 -11.06
CA GLY A 90 -30.02 7.13 -11.09
C GLY A 90 -30.10 6.51 -12.47
N ASP A 91 -29.81 7.26 -13.53
CA ASP A 91 -29.64 6.69 -14.88
C ASP A 91 -28.32 5.90 -14.94
N ASP A 92 -28.46 4.57 -14.86
CA ASP A 92 -27.36 3.62 -14.84
C ASP A 92 -26.67 3.48 -16.21
N GLU A 93 -27.41 3.67 -17.31
CA GLU A 93 -26.88 3.56 -18.66
C GLU A 93 -25.87 4.67 -18.92
N GLN A 94 -26.27 5.93 -18.69
CA GLN A 94 -25.39 7.10 -18.85
C GLN A 94 -24.19 7.07 -17.90
N ALA A 95 -24.42 6.66 -16.65
CA ALA A 95 -23.35 6.55 -15.66
C ALA A 95 -22.32 5.47 -16.04
N THR A 96 -22.79 4.34 -16.56
CA THR A 96 -21.93 3.22 -16.99
C THR A 96 -21.18 3.56 -18.26
N GLU A 97 -21.81 4.25 -19.22
CA GLU A 97 -21.17 4.74 -20.44
C GLU A 97 -19.99 5.66 -20.12
N LEU A 98 -20.22 6.70 -19.31
CA LEU A 98 -19.16 7.65 -18.94
C LEU A 98 -18.06 6.99 -18.09
N ASN A 99 -18.43 6.09 -17.17
CA ASN A 99 -17.45 5.35 -16.37
C ASN A 99 -16.54 4.49 -17.26
N SER A 100 -17.10 3.82 -18.27
CA SER A 100 -16.34 3.03 -19.24
C SER A 100 -15.40 3.92 -20.04
N PHE A 101 -15.90 5.04 -20.59
CA PHE A 101 -15.10 6.02 -21.32
C PHE A 101 -13.90 6.53 -20.50
N ILE A 102 -14.10 6.89 -19.22
CA ILE A 102 -13.01 7.32 -18.33
C ILE A 102 -11.97 6.21 -18.16
N ASN A 103 -12.39 4.96 -17.99
CA ASN A 103 -11.46 3.84 -17.77
C ASN A 103 -10.68 3.49 -19.04
N GLU A 104 -11.30 3.58 -20.22
CA GLU A 104 -10.64 3.32 -21.52
C GLU A 104 -9.61 4.38 -21.88
N ASN A 105 -9.87 5.64 -21.51
CA ASN A 105 -8.96 6.76 -21.76
C ASN A 105 -7.91 6.97 -20.66
N ARG A 106 -7.92 6.12 -19.61
CA ARG A 106 -6.95 6.22 -18.53
C ARG A 106 -5.59 5.68 -18.98
N GLU A 107 -4.57 6.52 -18.89
CA GLU A 107 -3.21 6.13 -19.26
C GLU A 107 -2.73 4.85 -18.56
N ALA A 108 -2.24 3.90 -19.36
CA ALA A 108 -1.59 2.70 -18.88
C ALA A 108 -0.08 2.80 -19.08
N THR A 109 0.69 2.50 -18.04
CA THR A 109 2.15 2.37 -18.12
C THR A 109 2.55 0.92 -17.98
N VAL A 110 3.33 0.39 -18.92
CA VAL A 110 3.91 -0.95 -18.81
C VAL A 110 4.93 -0.96 -17.68
N LYS A 111 4.76 -1.89 -16.73
CA LYS A 111 5.72 -2.12 -15.65
C LYS A 111 6.14 -3.58 -15.66
N GLU A 112 7.42 -3.82 -15.91
CA GLU A 112 8.01 -5.16 -15.86
C GLU A 112 8.53 -5.43 -14.44
N THR A 113 8.24 -6.61 -13.90
CA THR A 113 8.68 -7.01 -12.56
C THR A 113 9.08 -8.48 -12.54
N ILE A 114 10.15 -8.80 -11.83
CA ILE A 114 10.51 -10.19 -11.50
C ILE A 114 9.77 -10.57 -10.21
N ARG A 115 9.13 -11.74 -10.18
CA ARG A 115 8.46 -12.27 -9.00
C ARG A 115 8.89 -13.70 -8.75
N ARG A 116 9.14 -14.05 -7.49
CA ARG A 116 9.40 -15.41 -7.06
C ARG A 116 8.11 -16.04 -6.53
N HIS A 117 7.73 -17.18 -7.10
CA HIS A 117 6.67 -18.01 -6.56
C HIS A 117 7.29 -18.98 -5.52
N VAL A 118 6.85 -18.89 -4.27
CA VAL A 118 7.32 -19.73 -3.17
C VAL A 118 6.19 -20.70 -2.82
N LYS A 119 6.43 -22.02 -2.89
CA LYS A 119 5.48 -23.00 -2.36
C LYS A 119 5.37 -22.77 -0.85
N ALA A 120 4.16 -22.74 -0.31
CA ALA A 120 3.96 -22.57 1.13
C ALA A 120 4.75 -23.63 1.92
N PRO A 121 5.29 -23.31 3.11
CA PRO A 121 5.81 -24.34 3.98
C PRO A 121 4.68 -25.33 4.26
N ILE A 122 4.94 -26.62 3.97
CA ILE A 122 4.06 -27.72 4.36
C ILE A 122 3.97 -27.63 5.88
N SER A 123 2.77 -27.39 6.41
CA SER A 123 2.56 -27.44 7.86
C SER A 123 2.95 -28.85 8.32
N PRO A 124 3.85 -29.02 9.29
CA PRO A 124 4.02 -30.33 9.90
C PRO A 124 2.68 -30.70 10.56
N GLU A 125 2.16 -31.87 10.18
CA GLU A 125 1.05 -32.55 10.87
C GLU A 125 1.40 -32.82 12.34
#